data_AF-A0A9P5SWA2-F1
#
_entry.id   AF-A0A9P5SWA2-F1
#
_cell.length_a   1.000
_cell.length_b   1.000
_cell.length_c   1.000
_cell.angle_alpha   90.00
_cell.angle_beta   90.00
_cell.angle_gamma   90.00
#
_symmetry.space_group_name_H-M   'P 1'
#
loop_
_entity.id
_entity.type
_entity.pdbx_description
1 polymer ?
#
loop_
_entity_poly.entity_id
_entity_poly.type
_entity_poly.pdbx_seq_one_letter_code
_entity_poly.pdbx_strand_id
1 'polypeptide(L)'
;MRGPDPNSPLVWKRLVNDHSLMEFLGERVQQEQVFKDQLLAYIEHSKKDKRWNIIAANAITILIRAGVQFSGTDLRGVRIPGADLSYAVFGSVEDSPHTRGDFGLIVETRLSGFRNLMDLQEANMRNVNLRGAWLRQTDLRRADMTSVQFGKLPYLDVHSVVWSCAFSPDGTALTVGLDDGVLGIQLERTRTLYGHNDAVRSVVYSPDGNMLVSG
;
A
#
# COMPACT_ATOMS: atom_id res chain seq x y z
N MET A 1 -29.30 13.66 2.03
CA MET A 1 -28.35 14.05 3.10
C MET A 1 -27.84 15.45 2.81
N ARG A 2 -27.71 16.32 3.83
CA ARG A 2 -27.01 17.61 3.68
C ARG A 2 -25.54 17.33 3.34
N GLY A 3 -24.96 18.14 2.45
CA GLY A 3 -23.54 18.04 2.11
C GLY A 3 -22.63 18.38 3.31
N PRO A 4 -21.30 18.23 3.16
CA PRO A 4 -20.35 18.61 4.20
C PRO A 4 -20.56 20.07 4.61
N ASP A 5 -20.42 20.37 5.91
CA ASP A 5 -20.57 21.73 6.43
C ASP A 5 -19.54 22.65 5.76
N PRO A 6 -19.98 23.65 4.97
CA PRO A 6 -19.06 24.53 4.26
C PRO A 6 -18.22 25.39 5.21
N ASN A 7 -18.55 25.49 6.49
CA ASN A 7 -17.73 26.20 7.47
C ASN A 7 -16.70 25.30 8.15
N SER A 8 -16.70 24.00 7.87
CA SER A 8 -15.72 23.09 8.46
C SER A 8 -14.32 23.35 7.85
N PRO A 9 -13.29 23.58 8.69
CA PRO A 9 -11.92 23.79 8.21
C PRO A 9 -11.36 22.57 7.45
N LEU A 10 -11.97 21.39 7.62
CA LEU A 10 -11.64 20.18 6.87
C LEU A 10 -12.10 20.20 5.41
N VAL A 11 -12.93 21.16 5.00
CA VAL A 11 -13.50 21.24 3.64
C VAL A 11 -12.61 22.01 2.66
N TRP A 12 -11.82 22.98 3.13
CA TRP A 12 -11.12 23.92 2.25
C TRP A 12 -9.59 23.88 2.33
N LYS A 13 -9.02 23.39 3.44
CA LYS A 13 -7.58 23.35 3.63
C LYS A 13 -7.10 21.90 3.49
N ARG A 14 -6.19 21.64 2.55
CA ARG A 14 -5.47 20.36 2.47
C ARG A 14 -4.48 20.35 3.63
N LEU A 15 -4.86 19.74 4.74
CA LEU A 15 -4.17 19.86 6.04
C LEU A 15 -2.81 19.14 6.09
N VAL A 16 -2.51 18.39 5.04
CA VAL A 16 -1.35 17.50 4.89
C VAL A 16 -0.01 18.20 5.22
N ASN A 17 0.10 19.51 5.04
CA ASN A 17 1.36 20.27 5.17
C ASN A 17 1.55 20.98 6.53
N ASP A 18 0.56 20.98 7.43
CA ASP A 18 0.61 21.72 8.70
C ASP A 18 0.89 20.75 9.86
N HIS A 19 2.17 20.63 10.26
CA HIS A 19 2.62 19.58 11.19
C HIS A 19 1.98 19.69 12.58
N SER A 20 1.98 20.89 13.18
CA SER A 20 1.39 21.12 14.51
C SER A 20 -0.11 20.86 14.54
N LEU A 21 -0.82 21.23 13.47
CA LEU A 21 -2.25 20.94 13.36
C LEU A 21 -2.52 19.44 13.25
N MET A 22 -1.67 18.71 12.53
CA MET A 22 -1.84 17.27 12.34
C MET A 22 -1.51 16.47 13.61
N GLU A 23 -0.55 16.93 14.41
CA GLU A 23 -0.28 16.37 15.74
C GLU A 23 -1.48 16.60 16.68
N PHE A 24 -1.97 17.84 16.77
CA PHE A 24 -3.16 18.17 17.56
C PHE A 24 -4.40 17.34 17.15
N LEU A 25 -4.69 17.25 15.85
CA LEU A 25 -5.82 16.45 15.36
C LEU A 25 -5.59 14.96 15.62
N GLY A 26 -4.35 14.48 15.53
CA GLY A 26 -3.98 13.10 15.87
C GLY A 26 -4.25 12.77 17.34
N GLU A 27 -3.86 13.66 18.26
CA GLU A 27 -4.17 13.52 19.68
C GLU A 27 -5.68 13.49 19.93
N ARG A 28 -6.44 14.36 19.26
CA ARG A 28 -7.90 14.38 19.37
C ARG A 28 -8.55 13.08 18.91
N VAL A 29 -8.05 12.46 17.84
CA VAL A 29 -8.53 11.13 17.40
C VAL A 29 -8.36 10.07 18.48
N GLN A 30 -7.29 10.15 19.28
CA GLN A 30 -7.03 9.20 20.37
C GLN A 30 -7.88 9.49 21.62
N GLN A 31 -8.19 10.77 21.88
CA GLN A 31 -8.92 11.21 23.06
C GLN A 31 -10.44 11.18 22.89
N GLU A 32 -10.94 11.39 21.68
CA GLU A 32 -12.36 11.61 21.40
C GLU A 32 -12.90 10.61 20.36
N GLN A 33 -13.53 9.53 20.85
CA GLN A 33 -14.11 8.50 19.98
C GLN A 33 -15.15 9.07 18.99
N VAL A 34 -15.95 10.05 19.43
CA VAL A 34 -16.95 10.71 18.58
C VAL A 34 -16.31 11.40 17.38
N PHE A 35 -15.16 12.04 17.57
CA PHE A 35 -14.42 12.69 16.50
C PHE A 35 -13.88 11.65 15.51
N LYS A 36 -13.32 10.54 16.01
CA LYS A 36 -12.88 9.42 15.18
C LYS A 36 -14.02 8.84 14.34
N ASP A 37 -15.17 8.58 14.95
CA ASP A 37 -16.36 8.06 14.26
C ASP A 37 -16.87 9.03 13.18
N GLN A 38 -16.79 10.34 13.44
CA GLN A 38 -17.13 11.37 12.47
C GLN A 38 -16.20 11.35 11.25
N LEU A 39 -14.89 11.21 11.47
CA LEU A 39 -13.91 11.10 10.37
C LEU A 39 -14.15 9.84 9.54
N LEU A 40 -14.41 8.69 10.18
CA LEU A 40 -14.75 7.45 9.49
C LEU A 40 -16.04 7.59 8.67
N ALA A 41 -17.05 8.28 9.21
CA ALA A 41 -18.27 8.57 8.46
C ALA A 41 -17.98 9.37 7.20
N TYR A 42 -17.10 10.37 7.23
CA TYR A 42 -16.75 11.15 6.03
C TYR A 42 -16.13 10.29 4.91
N ILE A 43 -15.29 9.32 5.28
CA ILE A 43 -14.73 8.34 4.36
C ILE A 43 -15.84 7.51 3.71
N GLU A 44 -16.79 7.03 4.50
CA GLU A 44 -17.92 6.25 4.00
C GLU A 44 -18.85 7.04 3.07
N HIS A 45 -19.13 8.31 3.38
CA HIS A 45 -19.95 9.16 2.50
C HIS A 45 -19.28 9.40 1.14
N SER A 46 -17.95 9.38 1.08
CA SER A 46 -17.19 9.55 -0.17
C SER A 46 -17.45 8.47 -1.20
N LYS A 47 -17.81 7.25 -0.78
CA LYS A 47 -18.14 6.15 -1.70
C LYS A 47 -19.28 6.54 -2.65
N LYS A 48 -20.21 7.38 -2.20
CA LYS A 48 -21.46 7.71 -2.90
C LYS A 48 -21.45 9.07 -3.59
N ASP A 49 -20.74 10.05 -3.05
CA ASP A 49 -20.80 11.44 -3.55
C ASP A 49 -19.41 12.10 -3.55
N LYS A 50 -19.02 12.60 -4.73
CA LYS A 50 -17.74 13.28 -4.97
C LYS A 50 -17.56 14.57 -4.17
N ARG A 51 -18.64 15.16 -3.65
CA ARG A 51 -18.56 16.36 -2.78
C ARG A 51 -17.77 16.09 -1.49
N TRP A 52 -17.68 14.83 -1.08
CA TRP A 52 -16.92 14.43 0.12
C TRP A 52 -15.44 14.18 -0.15
N ASN A 53 -14.96 14.23 -1.40
CA ASN A 53 -13.58 13.87 -1.75
C ASN A 53 -12.53 14.57 -0.88
N ILE A 54 -12.66 15.89 -0.68
CA ILE A 54 -11.67 16.68 0.06
C ILE A 54 -11.71 16.32 1.55
N ILE A 55 -12.89 16.31 2.15
CA ILE A 55 -13.03 16.03 3.58
C ILE A 55 -12.70 14.56 3.92
N ALA A 56 -13.00 13.62 3.02
CA ALA A 56 -12.61 12.22 3.15
C ALA A 56 -11.10 12.04 3.01
N ALA A 57 -10.46 12.72 2.06
CA ALA A 57 -9.00 12.69 1.90
C ALA A 57 -8.29 13.27 3.14
N ASN A 58 -8.80 14.37 3.69
CA ASN A 58 -8.31 14.92 4.96
C ASN A 58 -8.56 13.95 6.13
N ALA A 59 -9.77 13.39 6.23
CA ALA A 59 -10.14 12.47 7.31
C ALA A 59 -9.25 11.23 7.37
N ILE A 60 -9.06 10.55 6.23
CA ILE A 60 -8.21 9.35 6.19
C ILE A 60 -6.74 9.69 6.49
N THR A 61 -6.26 10.85 6.04
CA THR A 61 -4.90 11.32 6.33
C THR A 61 -4.73 11.55 7.84
N ILE A 62 -5.69 12.22 8.50
CA ILE A 62 -5.67 12.46 9.95
C ILE A 62 -5.66 11.13 10.71
N LEU A 63 -6.55 10.20 10.34
CA LEU A 63 -6.64 8.89 10.98
C LEU A 63 -5.32 8.11 10.87
N ILE A 64 -4.69 8.09 9.70
CA ILE A 64 -3.40 7.42 9.49
C ILE A 64 -2.30 8.07 10.33
N ARG A 65 -2.21 9.40 10.37
CA ARG A 65 -1.22 10.10 11.21
C ARG A 65 -1.46 9.92 12.70
N ALA A 66 -2.71 9.70 13.10
CA ALA A 66 -3.06 9.32 14.47
C ALA A 66 -2.70 7.85 14.80
N GLY A 67 -2.18 7.06 13.84
CA GLY A 67 -1.87 5.65 14.03
C GLY A 67 -3.07 4.71 13.89
N VAL A 68 -4.19 5.18 13.35
CA VAL A 68 -5.35 4.31 13.07
C VAL A 68 -5.02 3.38 11.91
N GLN A 69 -5.15 2.09 12.16
CA GLN A 69 -4.94 1.04 11.17
C GLN A 69 -6.22 0.74 10.39
N PHE A 70 -6.07 0.38 9.12
CA PHE A 70 -7.19 0.05 8.22
C PHE A 70 -7.16 -1.42 7.76
N SER A 71 -6.38 -2.27 8.43
CA SER A 71 -6.31 -3.71 8.14
C SER A 71 -7.71 -4.35 8.18
N GLY A 72 -8.08 -5.06 7.10
CA GLY A 72 -9.40 -5.69 6.96
C GLY A 72 -10.59 -4.71 6.77
N THR A 73 -10.33 -3.42 6.53
CA THR A 73 -11.39 -2.44 6.27
C THR A 73 -11.86 -2.51 4.81
N ASP A 74 -13.17 -2.50 4.58
CA ASP A 74 -13.76 -2.35 3.25
C ASP A 74 -13.78 -0.88 2.84
N LEU A 75 -12.80 -0.46 2.03
CA LEU A 75 -12.75 0.85 1.40
C LEU A 75 -13.07 0.78 -0.11
N ARG A 76 -13.83 -0.24 -0.54
CA ARG A 76 -14.24 -0.36 -1.94
C ARG A 76 -15.00 0.89 -2.39
N GLY A 77 -14.61 1.44 -3.54
CA GLY A 77 -15.20 2.63 -4.13
C GLY A 77 -14.93 3.94 -3.38
N VAL A 78 -14.07 3.93 -2.36
CA VAL A 78 -13.71 5.13 -1.59
C VAL A 78 -13.14 6.22 -2.51
N ARG A 79 -13.44 7.49 -2.23
CA ARG A 79 -12.97 8.61 -3.05
C ARG A 79 -12.13 9.57 -2.21
N ILE A 80 -10.82 9.40 -2.30
CA ILE A 80 -9.84 10.14 -1.49
C ILE A 80 -8.73 10.74 -2.35
N PRO A 81 -9.05 11.44 -3.46
CA PRO A 81 -8.02 11.97 -4.33
C PRO A 81 -7.12 12.94 -3.57
N GLY A 82 -5.82 12.74 -3.67
CA GLY A 82 -4.84 13.58 -3.01
C GLY A 82 -4.64 13.33 -1.51
N ALA A 83 -5.20 12.27 -0.94
CA ALA A 83 -4.89 11.88 0.43
C ALA A 83 -3.40 11.53 0.59
N ASP A 84 -2.87 11.75 1.80
CA ASP A 84 -1.55 11.29 2.18
C ASP A 84 -1.70 10.04 3.05
N LEU A 85 -1.40 8.90 2.45
CA LEU A 85 -1.45 7.58 3.06
C LEU A 85 -0.03 7.05 3.30
N SER A 86 0.96 7.95 3.39
CA SER A 86 2.34 7.54 3.65
C SER A 86 2.46 6.74 4.95
N TYR A 87 3.26 5.68 4.90
CA TYR A 87 3.49 4.73 6.01
C TYR A 87 2.23 4.05 6.58
N ALA A 88 1.10 4.16 5.90
CA ALA A 88 -0.12 3.48 6.31
C ALA A 88 0.01 1.96 6.18
N VAL A 89 -0.63 1.21 7.09
CA VAL A 89 -0.63 -0.25 7.09
C VAL A 89 -1.97 -0.77 6.59
N PHE A 90 -1.96 -1.37 5.40
CA PHE A 90 -3.13 -1.82 4.64
C PHE A 90 -3.12 -3.35 4.39
N GLY A 91 -2.77 -4.13 5.42
CA GLY A 91 -2.67 -5.60 5.35
C GLY A 91 -2.50 -6.26 6.72
N SER A 92 -2.20 -7.56 6.75
CA SER A 92 -1.90 -8.27 8.01
C SER A 92 -0.71 -7.63 8.73
N VAL A 93 -0.88 -7.40 10.04
CA VAL A 93 0.14 -6.80 10.92
C VAL A 93 1.33 -7.75 11.12
N GLU A 94 1.12 -9.05 10.93
CA GLU A 94 2.13 -10.11 11.11
C GLU A 94 3.32 -9.98 10.15
N ASP A 95 3.19 -9.23 9.06
CA ASP A 95 4.26 -9.05 8.06
C ASP A 95 4.84 -7.62 8.00
N SER A 96 4.33 -6.68 8.80
CA SER A 96 4.78 -5.28 8.72
C SER A 96 6.23 -5.14 9.24
N PRO A 97 7.13 -4.44 8.52
CA PRO A 97 8.50 -4.20 8.98
C PRO A 97 8.56 -3.26 10.19
N HIS A 98 7.47 -2.54 10.49
CA HIS A 98 7.38 -1.58 11.58
C HIS A 98 6.97 -2.19 12.92
N THR A 99 6.57 -3.46 12.96
CA THR A 99 6.34 -4.24 14.20
C THR A 99 7.60 -4.94 14.72
N ARG A 100 8.72 -4.89 13.97
CA ARG A 100 10.00 -5.51 14.37
C ARG A 100 10.83 -4.71 15.40
N GLY A 101 10.24 -3.71 16.06
CA GLY A 101 10.87 -2.93 17.12
C GLY A 101 10.12 -3.00 18.46
N ASP A 102 10.80 -3.58 19.45
CA ASP A 102 10.70 -3.32 20.89
C ASP A 102 9.69 -3.99 21.83
N PHE A 103 8.71 -4.80 21.41
CA PHE A 103 7.99 -5.64 22.41
C PHE A 103 7.75 -7.09 21.94
N GLY A 104 8.62 -7.96 22.45
CA GLY A 104 8.37 -9.32 22.96
C GLY A 104 7.31 -10.21 22.29
N LEU A 105 7.80 -11.31 21.72
CA LEU A 105 7.10 -12.56 21.37
C LEU A 105 5.80 -12.41 20.57
N ILE A 106 5.91 -12.60 19.25
CA ILE A 106 4.84 -13.28 18.51
C ILE A 106 5.42 -14.63 18.10
N VAL A 107 4.89 -15.68 18.72
CA VAL A 107 5.10 -17.06 18.30
C VAL A 107 4.62 -17.17 16.86
N GLU A 108 5.51 -17.63 15.97
CA GLU A 108 5.16 -18.08 14.63
C GLU A 108 4.13 -19.23 14.73
N THR A 109 2.85 -18.90 14.80
CA THR A 109 1.80 -19.83 14.44
C THR A 109 1.22 -19.37 13.13
N ARG A 110 1.68 -20.03 12.05
CA ARG A 110 0.95 -20.14 10.78
C ARG A 110 -0.51 -20.49 11.08
N LEU A 111 -1.36 -19.47 11.18
CA LEU A 111 -2.80 -19.63 11.11
C LEU A 111 -3.23 -19.21 9.71
N SER A 112 -3.12 -20.18 8.80
CA SER A 112 -3.87 -20.20 7.55
C SER A 112 -5.36 -20.04 7.86
N GLY A 113 -5.93 -18.85 7.70
CA GLY A 113 -7.38 -18.72 7.91
C GLY A 113 -8.04 -17.37 7.64
N PHE A 114 -7.49 -16.24 8.08
CA PHE A 114 -8.23 -14.97 8.02
C PHE A 114 -7.50 -13.92 7.19
N ARG A 115 -7.89 -13.87 5.91
CA ARG A 115 -7.56 -12.82 4.95
C ARG A 115 -8.26 -11.51 5.33
N ASN A 116 -7.75 -10.78 6.30
CA ASN A 116 -8.13 -9.38 6.54
C ASN A 116 -7.49 -8.48 5.47
N LEU A 117 -7.89 -8.71 4.22
CA LEU A 117 -7.46 -7.92 3.08
C LEU A 117 -8.14 -6.57 3.17
N MET A 118 -7.36 -5.50 3.07
CA MET A 118 -7.96 -4.22 2.79
C MET A 118 -8.43 -4.21 1.33
N ASP A 119 -9.69 -3.84 1.15
CA ASP A 119 -10.30 -3.74 -0.18
C ASP A 119 -10.33 -2.27 -0.61
N LEU A 120 -9.56 -1.95 -1.65
CA LEU A 120 -9.54 -0.65 -2.32
C LEU A 120 -10.00 -0.79 -3.79
N GLN A 121 -10.75 -1.84 -4.11
CA GLN A 121 -11.31 -2.00 -5.45
C GLN A 121 -12.13 -0.78 -5.83
N GLU A 122 -12.02 -0.34 -7.09
CA GLU A 122 -12.81 0.78 -7.63
C GLU A 122 -12.58 2.12 -6.90
N ALA A 123 -11.59 2.20 -6.01
CA ALA A 123 -11.26 3.41 -5.27
C ALA A 123 -10.73 4.51 -6.21
N ASN A 124 -11.12 5.76 -5.97
CA ASN A 124 -10.49 6.91 -6.61
C ASN A 124 -9.28 7.35 -5.79
N MET A 125 -8.09 6.92 -6.22
CA MET A 125 -6.81 7.16 -5.55
C MET A 125 -5.95 8.18 -6.32
N ARG A 126 -6.54 9.00 -7.19
CA ARG A 126 -5.77 9.97 -7.99
C ARG A 126 -4.91 10.87 -7.10
N ASN A 127 -3.64 11.04 -7.46
CA ASN A 127 -2.68 11.89 -6.74
C ASN A 127 -2.46 11.51 -5.25
N VAL A 128 -2.83 10.29 -4.84
CA VAL A 128 -2.59 9.81 -3.48
C VAL A 128 -1.11 9.53 -3.25
N ASN A 129 -0.60 9.89 -2.08
CA ASN A 129 0.76 9.54 -1.65
C ASN A 129 0.74 8.25 -0.85
N LEU A 130 1.41 7.21 -1.36
CA LEU A 130 1.61 5.88 -0.75
C LEU A 130 3.08 5.64 -0.38
N ARG A 131 3.90 6.70 -0.26
CA ARG A 131 5.31 6.55 0.14
C ARG A 131 5.44 5.76 1.44
N GLY A 132 6.15 4.64 1.38
CA GLY A 132 6.38 3.77 2.53
C GLY A 132 5.12 3.06 3.06
N ALA A 133 3.98 3.17 2.36
CA ALA A 133 2.77 2.46 2.74
C ALA A 133 2.94 0.95 2.56
N TRP A 134 2.42 0.19 3.52
CA TRP A 134 2.42 -1.27 3.49
C TRP A 134 1.13 -1.78 2.83
N LEU A 135 1.23 -2.11 1.54
CA LEU A 135 0.10 -2.52 0.69
C LEU A 135 0.02 -4.05 0.48
N ARG A 136 0.64 -4.84 1.37
CA ARG A 136 0.72 -6.29 1.18
C ARG A 136 -0.68 -6.89 1.16
N GLN A 137 -0.98 -7.59 0.06
CA GLN A 137 -2.28 -8.21 -0.20
C GLN A 137 -3.45 -7.21 -0.23
N THR A 138 -3.20 -5.92 -0.47
CA THR A 138 -4.26 -4.94 -0.71
C THR A 138 -4.85 -5.14 -2.11
N ASP A 139 -6.18 -5.21 -2.21
CA ASP A 139 -6.84 -5.33 -3.51
C ASP A 139 -7.06 -3.95 -4.14
N LEU A 140 -6.38 -3.68 -5.25
CA LEU A 140 -6.45 -2.41 -5.99
C LEU A 140 -7.13 -2.57 -7.35
N ARG A 141 -7.83 -3.69 -7.62
CA ARG A 141 -8.44 -3.92 -8.93
C ARG A 141 -9.43 -2.80 -9.27
N ARG A 142 -9.33 -2.26 -10.48
CA ARG A 142 -10.15 -1.14 -10.98
C ARG A 142 -10.01 0.17 -10.18
N ALA A 143 -9.07 0.26 -9.24
CA ALA A 143 -8.76 1.52 -8.57
C ALA A 143 -8.16 2.50 -9.58
N ASP A 144 -8.51 3.77 -9.44
CA ASP A 144 -7.94 4.85 -10.22
C ASP A 144 -6.60 5.27 -9.63
N MET A 145 -5.52 4.73 -10.18
CA MET A 145 -4.16 4.92 -9.70
C MET A 145 -3.43 6.09 -10.41
N THR A 146 -4.17 6.95 -11.12
CA THR A 146 -3.56 8.04 -11.90
C THR A 146 -2.75 8.96 -10.99
N SER A 147 -1.46 9.14 -11.30
CA SER A 147 -0.54 10.01 -10.57
C SER A 147 -0.34 9.63 -9.08
N VAL A 148 -0.61 8.38 -8.70
CA VAL A 148 -0.27 7.89 -7.35
C VAL A 148 1.25 7.91 -7.14
N GLN A 149 1.68 8.36 -5.97
CA GLN A 149 3.09 8.49 -5.61
C GLN A 149 3.49 7.37 -4.66
N PHE A 150 4.37 6.46 -5.07
CA PHE A 150 4.91 5.40 -4.19
C PHE A 150 6.20 5.81 -3.48
N GLY A 151 6.71 7.02 -3.73
CA GLY A 151 8.01 7.48 -3.25
C GLY A 151 9.17 6.93 -4.09
N LYS A 152 10.36 6.82 -3.48
CA LYS A 152 11.52 6.19 -4.13
C LYS A 152 11.26 4.69 -4.17
N LEU A 153 11.02 4.16 -5.37
CA LEU A 153 10.83 2.73 -5.58
C LEU A 153 12.11 1.99 -5.13
N PRO A 154 11.98 0.80 -4.51
CA PRO A 154 13.11 -0.10 -4.40
C PRO A 154 13.63 -0.34 -5.83
N TYR A 155 14.87 0.06 -6.08
CA TYR A 155 15.56 -0.29 -7.30
C TYR A 155 16.45 -1.48 -6.98
N LEU A 156 16.49 -2.40 -7.92
CA LEU A 156 17.41 -3.52 -7.86
C LEU A 156 18.75 -3.04 -8.41
N ASP A 157 19.80 -3.07 -7.58
CA ASP A 157 21.16 -2.81 -8.06
C ASP A 157 21.69 -4.07 -8.75
N VAL A 158 21.66 -4.04 -10.08
CA VAL A 158 22.20 -5.10 -10.94
C VAL A 158 23.44 -4.56 -11.64
N HIS A 159 24.56 -5.23 -11.45
CA HIS A 159 25.84 -4.86 -12.05
C HIS A 159 26.04 -5.44 -13.46
N SER A 160 24.96 -5.79 -14.15
CA SER A 160 24.94 -6.45 -15.46
C SER A 160 23.76 -5.94 -16.30
N VAL A 161 23.85 -6.06 -17.62
CA VAL A 161 22.79 -5.61 -18.53
C VAL A 161 21.55 -6.47 -18.34
N VAL A 162 20.40 -5.82 -18.14
CA VAL A 162 19.10 -6.51 -18.00
C VAL A 162 18.45 -6.68 -19.37
N TRP A 163 18.18 -7.93 -19.73
CA TRP A 163 17.53 -8.27 -20.98
C TRP A 163 16.06 -8.67 -20.82
N SER A 164 15.70 -9.23 -19.65
CA SER A 164 14.35 -9.73 -19.39
C SER A 164 14.01 -9.72 -17.90
N CYS A 165 12.72 -9.69 -17.55
CA CYS A 165 12.27 -9.94 -16.19
C CYS A 165 10.87 -10.60 -16.16
N ALA A 166 10.61 -11.40 -15.13
CA ALA A 166 9.33 -12.06 -14.91
C ALA A 166 9.04 -12.23 -13.41
N PHE A 167 7.83 -11.89 -12.99
CA PHE A 167 7.33 -12.24 -11.67
C PHE A 167 6.85 -13.70 -11.65
N SER A 168 7.02 -14.37 -10.52
CA SER A 168 6.34 -15.63 -10.26
C SER A 168 4.81 -15.41 -10.20
N PRO A 169 3.99 -16.42 -10.54
CA PRO A 169 2.53 -16.27 -10.55
C PRO A 169 1.92 -15.88 -9.19
N ASP A 170 2.57 -16.27 -8.09
CA ASP A 170 2.17 -15.92 -6.72
C ASP A 170 2.73 -14.56 -6.27
N GLY A 171 3.53 -13.88 -7.10
CA GLY A 171 4.14 -12.59 -6.82
C GLY A 171 5.23 -12.61 -5.74
N THR A 172 5.67 -13.79 -5.29
CA THR A 172 6.66 -13.90 -4.21
C THR A 172 8.11 -13.80 -4.70
N ALA A 173 8.31 -13.96 -6.00
CA ALA A 173 9.61 -13.86 -6.64
C ALA A 173 9.60 -12.99 -7.90
N LEU A 174 10.74 -12.35 -8.16
CA LEU A 174 11.07 -11.68 -9.41
C LEU A 174 12.34 -12.33 -9.95
N THR A 175 12.31 -12.77 -11.19
CA THR A 175 13.52 -13.22 -11.88
C THR A 175 13.91 -12.20 -12.94
N VAL A 176 15.21 -11.95 -13.05
CA VAL A 176 15.82 -11.04 -14.02
C VAL A 176 16.84 -11.81 -14.86
N GLY A 177 16.72 -11.73 -16.18
CA GLY A 177 17.69 -12.24 -17.14
C GLY A 177 18.78 -11.21 -17.38
N LEU A 178 20.02 -11.60 -17.11
CA LEU A 178 21.22 -10.77 -17.20
C LEU A 178 22.13 -11.27 -18.32
N ASP A 179 23.16 -10.49 -18.64
CA ASP A 179 24.17 -10.85 -19.65
C ASP A 179 24.99 -12.10 -19.25
N ASP A 180 25.13 -12.32 -17.94
CA ASP A 180 25.99 -13.34 -17.32
C ASP A 180 25.21 -14.41 -16.55
N GLY A 181 23.88 -14.42 -16.65
CA GLY A 181 23.04 -15.45 -16.02
C GLY A 181 21.68 -14.95 -15.58
N VAL A 182 21.15 -15.56 -14.51
CA VAL A 182 19.80 -15.28 -14.00
C VAL A 182 19.88 -14.86 -12.54
N LEU A 183 19.27 -13.72 -12.22
CA LEU A 183 19.11 -13.25 -10.86
C LEU A 183 17.68 -13.52 -10.38
N GLY A 184 17.54 -14.41 -9.40
CA GLY A 184 16.28 -14.70 -8.72
C GLY A 184 16.18 -13.94 -7.40
N ILE A 185 15.10 -13.20 -7.23
CA ILE A 185 14.80 -12.44 -6.02
C ILE A 185 13.55 -13.04 -5.42
N GLN A 186 13.66 -13.70 -4.28
CA GLN A 186 12.53 -13.87 -3.38
C GLN A 186 12.42 -12.61 -2.52
N LEU A 187 11.20 -12.16 -2.24
CA LEU A 187 10.95 -10.95 -1.42
C LEU A 187 11.60 -10.99 -0.01
N GLU A 188 12.14 -12.14 0.42
CA GLU A 188 12.94 -12.28 1.64
C GLU A 188 14.40 -12.77 1.43
N ARG A 189 14.79 -13.21 0.23
CA ARG A 189 16.14 -13.76 -0.07
C ARG A 189 16.53 -13.62 -1.55
N THR A 190 17.78 -13.29 -1.85
CA THR A 190 18.31 -13.23 -3.22
C THR A 190 19.15 -14.46 -3.55
N ARG A 191 19.07 -14.97 -4.79
CA ARG A 191 19.88 -16.07 -5.31
C ARG A 191 20.23 -15.85 -6.78
N THR A 192 21.48 -16.12 -7.16
CA THR A 192 21.91 -16.09 -8.57
C THR A 192 22.05 -17.52 -9.08
N LEU A 193 21.48 -17.79 -10.26
CA LEU A 193 21.57 -19.08 -10.94
C LEU A 193 22.49 -18.95 -12.15
N TYR A 194 23.54 -19.77 -12.14
CA TYR A 194 24.54 -19.84 -13.20
C TYR A 194 24.29 -21.07 -14.08
N GLY A 195 24.58 -20.96 -15.38
CA GLY A 195 24.45 -22.09 -16.31
C GLY A 195 24.39 -21.68 -17.78
N HIS A 196 23.94 -20.47 -18.07
CA HIS A 196 24.04 -19.89 -19.42
C HIS A 196 25.45 -19.36 -19.66
N ASN A 197 26.00 -19.63 -20.85
CA ASN A 197 27.33 -19.15 -21.26
C ASN A 197 27.26 -17.85 -22.09
N ASP A 198 26.06 -17.29 -22.24
CA ASP A 198 25.75 -16.10 -23.01
C ASP A 198 24.51 -15.41 -22.39
N ALA A 199 24.15 -14.25 -22.92
CA ALA A 199 23.06 -13.40 -22.43
C ALA A 199 21.72 -14.14 -22.31
N VAL A 200 21.06 -13.99 -21.16
CA VAL A 200 19.72 -14.53 -20.93
C VAL A 200 18.68 -13.54 -21.42
N ARG A 201 18.22 -13.76 -22.64
CA ARG A 201 17.32 -12.85 -23.36
C ARG A 201 15.87 -13.04 -23.01
N SER A 202 15.50 -14.18 -22.42
CA SER A 202 14.14 -14.48 -22.01
C SER A 202 14.10 -15.27 -20.71
N VAL A 203 13.16 -14.90 -19.85
CA VAL A 203 12.84 -15.65 -18.63
C VAL A 203 11.33 -15.73 -18.50
N VAL A 204 10.79 -16.92 -18.21
CA VAL A 204 9.36 -17.12 -17.98
C VAL A 204 9.10 -18.17 -16.89
N TYR A 205 8.13 -17.89 -16.02
CA TYR A 205 7.59 -18.88 -15.10
C TYR A 205 6.47 -19.68 -15.75
N SER A 206 6.39 -20.98 -15.43
CA SER A 206 5.21 -21.77 -15.74
C SER A 206 3.98 -21.19 -14.99
N PRO A 207 2.76 -21.37 -15.52
CA PRO A 207 1.54 -20.86 -14.87
C PRO A 207 1.33 -21.36 -13.44
N ASP A 208 1.80 -22.57 -13.13
CA ASP A 208 1.76 -23.15 -11.79
C ASP A 208 2.93 -22.73 -10.88
N GLY A 209 3.89 -21.95 -11.40
CA GLY A 209 5.04 -21.41 -10.66
C GLY A 209 6.14 -22.43 -10.34
N ASN A 210 5.97 -23.69 -10.73
CA ASN A 210 6.90 -24.77 -10.37
C ASN A 210 8.14 -24.83 -11.27
N MET A 211 8.10 -24.19 -12.44
CA MET A 211 9.20 -24.15 -13.38
C MET A 211 9.55 -22.73 -13.78
N LEU A 212 10.85 -22.51 -13.97
CA LEU A 212 11.43 -21.32 -14.54
C LEU A 212 12.22 -21.74 -15.78
N VAL A 213 11.85 -21.19 -16.93
CA VAL A 213 12.56 -21.40 -18.20
C VAL A 213 13.33 -20.14 -18.53
N SER A 214 14.59 -20.30 -18.94
CA SER A 214 15.47 -19.19 -19.34
C SER A 214 16.29 -19.57 -20.57
N GLY A 215 16.58 -18.59 -21.43
CA GLY A 215 17.41 -18.74 -22.62
C GLY A 215 17.57 -17.43 -23.37
#